data_AF-A0AAW9EC70-F1
#
_entry.id   AF-A0AAW9EC70-F1
#
_cell.length_a   1.000
_cell.length_b   1.000
_cell.length_c   1.000
_cell.angle_alpha   90.00
_cell.angle_beta   90.00
_cell.angle_gamma   90.00
#
_symmetry.space_group_name_H-M   'P 1'
#
loop_
_entity.id
_entity.type
_entity.pdbx_description
1 polymer ?
#
loop_
_entity_poly.entity_id
_entity_poly.type
_entity_poly.pdbx_seq_one_letter_code
_entity_poly.pdbx_strand_id
1 'polypeptide(L)' 'GTPSDIYVGTRDIAEQLNAQAVNGKIVSLDNMIDKVAMKEKLSTALRELGAL' A
#
# COMPACT_ATOMS: atom_id res chain seq x y z
N GLY A 1 12.94 9.76 -8.43
CA GLY A 1 12.12 9.59 -7.22
C GLY A 1 12.69 8.46 -6.40
N THR A 2 12.59 8.52 -5.08
CA THR A 2 13.08 7.46 -4.21
C THR A 2 12.24 6.19 -4.43
N PRO A 3 12.86 5.04 -4.74
CA PRO A 3 12.14 3.77 -4.75
C PRO A 3 11.68 3.44 -3.33
N SER A 4 10.40 3.09 -3.18
CA SER A 4 9.81 2.69 -1.91
C SER A 4 9.37 1.24 -1.98
N ASP A 5 9.55 0.50 -0.89
CA ASP A 5 9.09 -0.88 -0.81
C ASP A 5 7.57 -1.00 -0.68
N ILE A 6 6.93 -0.02 -0.04
CA ILE A 6 5.48 0.03 0.19
C ILE A 6 4.94 1.40 -0.22
N TYR A 7 3.94 1.39 -1.09
CA TYR A 7 3.17 2.56 -1.50
C TYR A 7 1.77 2.47 -0.91
N VAL A 8 1.39 3.48 -0.12
CA VAL A 8 0.06 3.54 0.52
C VAL A 8 -0.72 4.69 -0.10
N GLY A 9 -1.92 4.39 -0.58
CA GLY A 9 -2.79 5.40 -1.20
C GLY A 9 -4.26 5.04 -1.07
N THR A 10 -5.13 6.01 -1.31
CA THR A 10 -6.56 5.72 -1.55
C THR A 10 -6.72 4.91 -2.83
N ARG A 11 -7.86 4.25 -2.99
CA ARG A 11 -8.13 3.37 -4.13
C ARG A 11 -7.77 3.99 -5.49
N ASP A 12 -8.09 5.26 -5.71
CA ASP A 12 -7.82 5.94 -6.98
C ASP A 12 -6.31 6.10 -7.26
N ILE A 13 -5.52 6.44 -6.23
CA ILE A 13 -4.06 6.57 -6.35
C ILE A 13 -3.40 5.19 -6.48
N ALA A 14 -3.89 4.19 -5.73
CA ALA A 14 -3.37 2.83 -5.80
C ALA A 14 -3.55 2.22 -7.19
N GLU A 15 -4.68 2.47 -7.84
CA GLU A 15 -4.93 2.03 -9.22
C GLU A 15 -3.98 2.72 -10.21
N GLN A 16 -3.72 4.01 -10.05
CA GLN A 16 -2.72 4.73 -10.82
C GLN A 16 -1.29 4.21 -10.61
N LEU A 17 -0.93 3.85 -9.38
CA LEU A 17 0.37 3.26 -9.06
C LEU A 17 0.52 1.87 -9.69
N ASN A 18 -0.57 1.09 -9.69
CA ASN A 18 -0.61 -0.23 -10.31
C ASN A 18 -0.49 -0.12 -11.85
N ALA A 19 -1.17 0.86 -12.45
CA ALA A 19 -1.04 1.19 -13.88
C ALA A 19 0.38 1.67 -14.26
N GLN A 20 1.09 2.30 -13.34
CA GLN A 20 2.50 2.69 -13.50
C GLN A 20 3.48 1.54 -13.27
N ALA A 21 3.00 0.34 -12.92
CA ALA A 21 3.81 -0.84 -12.63
C ALA A 21 4.97 -0.54 -11.66
N VAL A 22 4.68 0.21 -10.59
CA VAL A 22 5.71 0.55 -9.59
C VAL A 22 6.27 -0.72 -8.96
N ASN A 23 7.59 -0.76 -8.80
CA ASN A 23 8.32 -1.95 -8.36
C ASN A 23 8.30 -2.08 -6.82
N GLY A 24 7.11 -2.02 -6.23
CA GLY A 24 6.88 -2.05 -4.78
C GLY A 24 5.44 -2.46 -4.45
N LYS A 25 5.18 -2.80 -3.19
CA LYS A 25 3.86 -3.26 -2.75
C LYS A 25 2.89 -2.10 -2.64
N ILE A 26 1.78 -2.17 -3.37
CA ILE A 26 0.74 -1.14 -3.33
C ILE A 26 -0.34 -1.56 -2.33
N VAL A 27 -0.66 -0.66 -1.40
CA VAL A 27 -1.72 -0.83 -0.40
C VAL A 27 -2.81 0.21 -0.67
N SER A 28 -3.97 -0.26 -1.12
CA SER A 28 -5.16 0.58 -1.32
C SER A 28 -6.00 0.66 -0.05
N LEU A 29 -6.28 1.87 0.41
CA LEU A 29 -7.19 2.14 1.51
C LEU A 29 -8.53 2.63 0.96
N ASP A 30 -9.62 2.06 1.47
CA ASP A 30 -10.98 2.50 1.12
C ASP A 30 -11.36 3.76 1.91
N ASN A 31 -10.82 3.91 3.12
CA ASN A 31 -10.99 5.09 3.96
C ASN A 31 -9.72 5.34 4.79
N MET A 32 -9.18 6.57 4.71
CA MET A 32 -7.94 6.96 5.38
C MET A 32 -8.12 7.17 6.90
N ILE A 33 -9.37 7.24 7.37
CA ILE A 33 -9.72 7.47 8.78
C ILE A 33 -9.84 6.14 9.54
N ASP A 34 -10.04 5.03 8.83
CA ASP A 34 -10.14 3.70 9.44
C ASP A 34 -8.75 3.16 9.81
N LYS A 35 -8.34 3.47 11.04
CA LYS A 35 -7.07 3.04 11.62
C LYS A 35 -6.96 1.52 11.75
N VAL A 36 -8.08 0.80 11.88
CA VAL A 36 -8.08 -0.65 12.02
C VAL A 36 -7.79 -1.27 10.65
N ALA A 37 -8.54 -0.88 9.62
CA ALA A 37 -8.31 -1.34 8.26
C ALA A 37 -6.91 -0.95 7.76
N MET A 38 -6.43 0.24 8.12
CA MET A 38 -5.08 0.67 7.79
C MET A 38 -4.04 -0.25 8.42
N LYS A 39 -4.14 -0.52 9.73
CA LYS A 39 -3.19 -1.39 10.43
C LYS A 39 -3.19 -2.81 9.87
N GLU A 40 -4.35 -3.38 9.57
CA GLU A 40 -4.44 -4.73 8.99
C GLU A 40 -3.83 -4.79 7.60
N LYS A 41 -4.21 -3.86 6.69
CA LYS A 41 -3.67 -3.83 5.33
C LYS A 41 -2.16 -3.56 5.32
N LEU A 42 -1.66 -2.66 6.19
CA LEU A 42 -0.23 -2.43 6.34
C LEU A 42 0.49 -3.67 6.89
N SER A 43 -0.07 -4.33 7.90
CA SER A 43 0.52 -5.53 8.51
C SER A 43 0.61 -6.68 7.50
N THR A 44 -0.41 -6.85 6.67
CA THR A 44 -0.41 -7.82 5.57
C THR A 44 0.67 -7.47 4.54
N ALA A 45 0.76 -6.21 4.12
CA ALA A 45 1.77 -5.77 3.18
C ALA A 45 3.21 -5.95 3.70
N LEU A 46 3.45 -5.62 4.98
CA LEU A 46 4.74 -5.84 5.66
C LEU A 46 5.10 -7.33 5.74
N ARG A 47 4.13 -8.20 6.03
CA ARG A 47 4.32 -9.67 6.03
C ARG A 47 4.62 -10.22 4.65
N GLU A 48 3.89 -9.77 3.62
CA GLU A 48 4.14 -10.19 2.23
C GLU A 48 5.52 -9.72 1.73
N LEU A 49 6.02 -8.62 2.28
CA LEU A 49 7.39 -8.15 2.02
C LEU A 49 8.46 -8.93 2.81
N GLY A 50 8.07 -9.86 3.70
CA GLY A 50 8.98 -10.63 4.55
C GLY A 50 9.63 -9.82 5.67
N ALA A 51 9.08 -8.65 6.01
CA ALA A 51 9.65 -7.72 6.98
C ALA A 51 9.15 -7.92 8.43
N LEU A 52 8.39 -8.98 8.71
CA LEU A 52 7.68 -9.20 9.98
C LEU A 52 7.77 -10.65 10.45
#